data_AF-A0A2J6MK94-F1
#
_entry.id   AF-A0A2J6MK94-F1
#
_cell.length_a   1.000
_cell.length_b   1.000
_cell.length_c   1.000
_cell.angle_alpha   90.00
_cell.angle_beta   90.00
_cell.angle_gamma   90.00
#
_symmetry.space_group_name_H-M   'P 1'
#
loop_
_entity.id
_entity.type
_entity.pdbx_description
1 polymer ?
#
loop_
_entity_poly.entity_id
_entity_poly.type
_entity_poly.pdbx_seq_one_letter_code
_entity_poly.pdbx_strand_id
1 'polypeptide(L)'
;MSTQAEVRLVTIDLSFHHAASGVVRSILASHGVPVVETTAPHEKAFEQLRNGTADMLCSAWLPDSHGVYFDPMADQFEKVTVLYRPYA
;
A
#
# COMPACT_ATOMS: atom_id res chain seq x y z
N MET A 1 29.16 1.03 2.41
CA MET A 1 27.90 0.34 2.72
C MET A 1 26.78 1.18 2.15
N SER A 2 26.12 0.75 1.08
CA SER A 2 24.91 1.44 0.62
C SER A 2 23.82 1.18 1.64
N THR A 3 23.29 2.23 2.26
CA THR A 3 22.05 2.14 3.04
C THR A 3 20.96 1.65 2.10
N GLN A 4 20.41 0.48 2.39
CA GLN A 4 19.22 0.01 1.70
C GLN A 4 18.08 0.95 2.05
N ALA A 5 17.45 1.54 1.03
CA ALA A 5 16.32 2.42 1.23
C ALA A 5 15.15 1.62 1.84
N GLU A 6 14.58 2.13 2.92
CA GLU A 6 13.40 1.58 3.58
C GLU A 6 12.12 2.00 2.84
N VAL A 7 11.18 1.07 2.72
CA VAL A 7 9.87 1.32 2.11
C VAL A 7 8.90 1.77 3.20
N ARG A 8 8.29 2.96 3.03
CA ARG A 8 7.21 3.45 3.90
C ARG A 8 5.88 2.94 3.38
N LEU A 9 5.33 1.93 4.05
CA LEU A 9 4.03 1.34 3.72
C LEU A 9 2.94 2.01 4.56
N VAL A 10 1.89 2.51 3.92
CA VAL A 10 0.66 2.90 4.61
C VAL A 10 -0.42 1.84 4.42
N THR A 11 -1.05 1.45 5.52
CA THR A 11 -2.12 0.44 5.56
C THR A 11 -3.43 1.10 5.98
N ILE A 12 -4.51 0.81 5.25
CA ILE A 12 -5.84 1.26 5.63
C ILE A 12 -6.23 0.56 6.94
N ASP A 13 -6.71 1.30 7.93
CA ASP A 13 -6.90 0.80 9.30
C ASP A 13 -8.17 -0.05 9.48
N LEU A 14 -8.28 -1.13 8.70
CA LEU A 14 -9.29 -2.18 8.83
C LEU A 14 -8.65 -3.56 8.78
N SER A 15 -9.24 -4.52 9.49
CA SER A 15 -8.68 -5.86 9.71
C SER A 15 -8.20 -6.59 8.44
N PHE A 16 -8.96 -6.49 7.33
CA PHE A 16 -8.57 -7.08 6.06
C PHE A 16 -7.25 -6.51 5.53
N HIS A 17 -7.09 -5.19 5.57
CA HIS A 17 -5.90 -4.50 5.08
C HIS A 17 -4.68 -4.78 5.96
N HIS A 18 -4.87 -4.88 7.28
CA HIS A 18 -3.83 -5.35 8.21
C HIS A 18 -3.34 -6.77 7.89
N ALA A 19 -4.27 -7.68 7.60
CA ALA A 19 -3.89 -9.04 7.23
C ALA A 19 -3.12 -9.07 5.91
N ALA A 20 -3.58 -8.33 4.90
CA ALA A 20 -2.92 -8.23 3.61
C ALA A 20 -1.53 -7.58 3.71
N SER A 21 -1.40 -6.49 4.49
CA SER A 21 -0.13 -5.81 4.72
C SER A 21 0.87 -6.71 5.43
N GLY A 22 0.43 -7.49 6.42
CA GLY A 22 1.27 -8.47 7.11
C GLY A 22 1.90 -9.50 6.16
N VAL A 23 1.12 -10.03 5.21
CA VAL A 23 1.63 -10.97 4.19
C VAL A 23 2.63 -10.28 3.26
N VAL A 24 2.30 -9.10 2.74
CA VAL A 24 3.19 -8.33 1.85
C VAL A 24 4.51 -8.00 2.57
N ARG A 25 4.45 -7.53 3.82
CA ARG A 25 5.62 -7.22 4.64
C ARG A 25 6.48 -8.46 4.89
N SER A 26 5.87 -9.61 5.16
CA SER A 26 6.60 -10.87 5.33
C SER A 26 7.35 -11.28 4.07
N ILE A 27 6.74 -11.13 2.89
CA ILE A 27 7.38 -11.41 1.60
C ILE A 27 8.54 -10.43 1.36
N LEU A 28 8.32 -9.13 1.52
CA LEU A 28 9.36 -8.10 1.34
C LEU A 28 10.55 -8.34 2.28
N ALA A 29 10.27 -8.64 3.55
CA ALA A 29 11.30 -9.00 4.53
C ALA A 29 12.09 -10.25 4.13
N SER A 30 11.45 -11.26 3.53
CA SER A 30 12.13 -12.47 3.05
C SER A 30 13.10 -12.19 1.89
N HIS A 31 12.88 -11.10 1.15
CA HIS A 31 13.78 -10.59 0.11
C HIS A 31 14.74 -9.52 0.63
N GLY A 32 14.79 -9.32 1.95
CA GLY A 32 15.67 -8.36 2.59
C GLY A 32 15.24 -6.91 2.40
N VAL A 33 14.01 -6.61 1.99
CA VAL A 33 13.51 -5.22 1.83
C VAL A 33 12.97 -4.71 3.17
N PRO A 34 13.59 -3.68 3.79
CA PRO A 34 13.10 -3.11 5.04
C PRO A 34 11.81 -2.31 4.80
N VAL A 35 10.83 -2.46 5.69
CA VAL A 35 9.53 -1.78 5.62
C VAL A 35 9.16 -1.19 6.97
N VAL A 36 8.82 0.10 6.99
CA VAL A 36 8.13 0.75 8.11
C VAL A 36 6.68 0.95 7.75
N GLU A 37 5.79 0.50 8.63
CA GLU A 37 4.35 0.58 8.43
C GLU A 37 3.72 1.68 9.28
N THR A 38 2.80 2.44 8.68
CA THR A 38 1.83 3.28 9.38
C THR A 38 0.41 2.81 9.05
N THR A 39 -0.55 3.11 9.93
CA THR A 39 -1.97 2.84 9.68
C THR A 39 -2.76 4.14 9.65
N ALA A 40 -3.78 4.19 8.81
CA ALA A 40 -4.65 5.36 8.69
C ALA A 40 -6.04 4.98 8.12
N PRO A 41 -7.10 5.77 8.40
CA PRO A 41 -8.37 5.65 7.67
C PRO A 41 -8.18 5.86 6.15
N HIS A 42 -9.14 5.40 5.33
CA HIS A 42 -9.08 5.41 3.86
C HIS A 42 -8.54 6.72 3.28
N GLU A 43 -9.22 7.84 3.52
CA GLU A 43 -8.84 9.15 2.98
C GLU A 43 -7.40 9.50 3.35
N LYS A 44 -7.04 9.31 4.61
CA LYS A 44 -5.71 9.65 5.14
C LYS A 44 -4.61 8.74 4.59
N ALA A 45 -4.90 7.47 4.31
CA ALA A 45 -3.94 6.58 3.69
C ALA A 45 -3.60 7.03 2.25
N PHE A 46 -4.60 7.39 1.45
CA PHE A 46 -4.38 7.91 0.09
C PHE A 46 -3.78 9.32 0.09
N GLU A 47 -4.09 10.18 1.07
CA GLU A 47 -3.40 11.46 1.25
C GLU A 47 -1.91 11.29 1.53
N GLN A 48 -1.52 10.29 2.34
CA GLN A 48 -0.10 10.01 2.61
C GLN A 48 0.65 9.58 1.35
N LEU A 49 0.04 8.77 0.49
CA LEU A 49 0.59 8.46 -0.83
C LEU A 49 0.76 9.73 -1.66
N ARG A 50 -0.32 10.48 -1.87
CA ARG A 50 -0.34 11.68 -2.71
C ARG A 50 0.74 12.70 -2.30
N ASN A 51 0.96 12.85 -1.00
CA ASN A 51 1.90 13.84 -0.47
C ASN A 51 3.33 13.27 -0.32
N GLY A 52 3.60 12.04 -0.77
CA GLY A 52 4.91 11.40 -0.66
C GLY A 52 5.34 11.07 0.77
N THR A 53 4.40 11.01 1.72
CA THR A 53 4.65 10.58 3.10
C THR A 53 4.75 9.06 3.21
N ALA A 54 4.08 8.34 2.32
CA ALA A 54 4.22 6.90 2.10
C ALA A 54 4.67 6.62 0.66
N ASP A 55 5.42 5.54 0.47
CA ASP A 55 5.91 5.08 -0.83
C ASP A 55 4.97 4.04 -1.44
N MET A 56 4.27 3.29 -0.59
CA MET A 56 3.42 2.17 -0.99
C MET A 56 2.14 2.12 -0.16
N LEU A 57 1.04 1.70 -0.79
CA LEU A 57 -0.19 1.27 -0.14
C LEU A 57 -0.53 -0.11 -0.68
N CYS A 58 -0.82 -1.05 0.21
CA CYS A 58 -1.22 -2.40 -0.19
C CYS A 58 -2.73 -2.56 -0.11
N SER A 59 -3.27 -3.55 -0.84
CA SER A 59 -4.68 -3.96 -0.76
C SER A 59 -5.72 -2.88 -1.12
N ALA A 60 -5.40 -1.99 -2.06
CA ALA A 60 -6.40 -1.09 -2.64
C ALA A 60 -7.41 -1.89 -3.49
N TRP A 61 -8.70 -1.65 -3.27
CA TRP A 61 -9.79 -2.17 -4.10
C TRP A 61 -10.02 -1.23 -5.29
N LEU A 62 -9.38 -1.55 -6.41
CA LEU A 62 -9.42 -0.76 -7.65
C LEU A 62 -10.04 -1.58 -8.79
N PRO A 63 -10.79 -0.93 -9.73
CA PRO A 63 -11.04 0.51 -9.80
C PRO A 63 -12.18 0.99 -8.88
N ASP A 64 -12.92 0.09 -8.23
CA ASP A 64 -14.18 0.44 -7.59
C ASP A 64 -14.02 1.21 -6.27
N SER A 65 -14.09 0.54 -5.12
CA SER A 65 -14.27 1.18 -3.81
C SER A 65 -13.23 2.26 -3.46
N HIS A 66 -12.01 2.16 -3.99
CA HIS A 66 -10.94 3.12 -3.74
C HIS A 66 -10.57 4.00 -4.95
N GLY A 67 -11.24 3.85 -6.11
CA GLY A 67 -10.96 4.65 -7.30
C GLY A 67 -11.09 6.14 -7.04
N VAL A 68 -12.11 6.56 -6.29
CA VAL A 68 -12.34 7.97 -5.93
C VAL A 68 -11.14 8.63 -5.23
N TYR A 69 -10.33 7.86 -4.49
CA TYR A 69 -9.14 8.37 -3.83
C TYR A 69 -7.88 8.25 -4.70
N PHE A 70 -7.74 7.16 -5.46
CA PHE A 70 -6.53 6.82 -6.20
C PHE A 70 -6.48 7.44 -7.61
N ASP A 71 -7.59 7.42 -8.35
CA ASP A 71 -7.64 7.84 -9.75
C ASP A 71 -7.09 9.27 -9.99
N PRO A 72 -7.32 10.26 -9.10
CA PRO A 72 -6.76 11.60 -9.27
C PRO A 72 -5.22 11.69 -9.22
N MET A 73 -4.54 10.66 -8.71
CA MET A 73 -3.08 10.59 -8.61
C MET A 73 -2.49 9.37 -9.33
N ALA A 74 -3.29 8.63 -10.10
CA ALA A 74 -2.89 7.33 -10.64
C ALA A 74 -1.67 7.41 -11.58
N ASP A 75 -1.42 8.55 -12.22
CA ASP A 75 -0.29 8.80 -13.11
C ASP A 75 1.06 8.86 -12.40
N GLN A 76 1.06 9.09 -11.09
CA GLN A 76 2.25 9.16 -10.25
C GLN A 76 2.67 7.80 -9.67
N PHE A 77 1.85 6.77 -9.83
CA PHE A 77 2.03 5.48 -9.16
C PHE A 77 2.02 4.31 -10.14
N GLU A 78 2.86 3.32 -9.84
CA GLU A 78 2.84 2.03 -10.52
C GLU A 78 2.00 1.02 -9.73
N LYS A 79 1.06 0.34 -10.41
CA LYS A 79 0.30 -0.77 -9.83
C LYS A 79 1.15 -2.04 -9.89
N VAL A 80 1.76 -2.41 -8.77
CA VAL A 80 2.72 -3.52 -8.70
C VAL A 80 2.10 -4.89 -9.04
N THR A 81 0.97 -5.24 -8.43
CA THR A 81 0.32 -6.55 -8.65
C THR A 81 -1.13 -6.57 -8.16
N VAL A 82 -1.88 -7.60 -8.54
CA VAL A 82 -3.23 -7.89 -8.03
C VAL A 82 -3.13 -8.92 -6.90
N LEU A 83 -3.50 -8.54 -5.68
CA LEU A 83 -3.44 -9.43 -4.50
C LEU A 83 -4.63 -10.40 -4.43
N TYR A 84 -5.81 -9.96 -4.88
CA TYR A 84 -7.04 -10.71 -4.78
C TYR A 84 -7.99 -10.33 -5.92
N ARG A 85 -8.68 -11.32 -6.46
CA ARG A 85 -9.82 -11.13 -7.37
C ARG A 85 -11.02 -11.83 -6.74
N PRO A 86 -12.13 -11.14 -6.48
CA PRO A 86 -13.36 -11.79 -6.03
C PRO A 86 -13.79 -12.90 -7.00
N TYR A 87 -14.36 -13.97 -6.46
CA TYR A 87 -15.02 -14.97 -7.29
C TYR A 87 -16.23 -14.34 -7.99
N ALA A 88 -16.38 -14.65 -9.29
CA ALA A 88 -17.50 -14.24 -10.13
C ALA A 88 -18.71 -15.17 -9.96
#